data_AF-A0A0D6N6T4-F1
#
_entry.id   AF-A0A0D6N6T4-F1
#
_cell.length_a   1.000
_cell.length_b   1.000
_cell.length_c   1.000
_cell.angle_alpha   90.00
_cell.angle_beta   90.00
_cell.angle_gamma   90.00
#
_symmetry.space_group_name_H-M   'P 1'
#
loop_
_entity.id
_entity.type
_entity.pdbx_description
1 polymer ?
#
loop_
_entity_poly.entity_id
_entity_poly.type
_entity_poly.pdbx_seq_one_letter_code
_entity_poly.pdbx_strand_id
1 'polypeptide(L)'
;MQDQDHNTPEENEVVVGYLVQRETADGDVSFWEPRNEWQEDPNEGKLYENEEEANADAKSLQEGDDATITVEIVFEADEDEEWDDEEEA
;
A
#
# COMPACT_ATOMS: atom_id res chain seq x y z
N MET A 1 -22.44 29.20 -4.08
CA MET A 1 -21.46 28.82 -3.06
C MET A 1 -21.93 27.50 -2.48
N GLN A 2 -21.48 26.41 -3.10
CA GLN A 2 -21.51 25.08 -2.49
C GLN A 2 -20.14 24.51 -2.82
N ASP A 3 -19.22 24.81 -1.92
CA ASP A 3 -17.87 24.29 -1.82
C ASP A 3 -18.02 22.81 -1.43
N GLN A 4 -18.03 21.93 -2.43
CA GLN A 4 -17.90 20.50 -2.22
C GLN A 4 -16.43 20.14 -2.27
N ASP A 5 -15.74 20.46 -1.18
CA ASP A 5 -14.57 19.70 -0.74
C ASP A 5 -15.11 18.38 -0.17
N HIS A 6 -15.37 17.42 -1.06
CA HIS A 6 -15.39 16.01 -0.70
C HIS A 6 -14.31 15.37 -1.55
N ASN A 7 -13.14 15.26 -0.94
CA ASN A 7 -12.10 14.31 -1.28
C ASN A 7 -12.70 12.90 -1.13
N THR A 8 -13.55 12.51 -2.09
CA THR A 8 -14.04 11.14 -2.25
C THR A 8 -13.00 10.47 -3.13
N PRO A 9 -12.29 9.41 -2.68
CA PRO A 9 -11.49 8.60 -3.59
C PRO A 9 -12.43 8.17 -4.74
N GLU A 10 -11.92 8.22 -5.95
CA GLU A 10 -12.73 8.21 -7.16
C GLU A 10 -13.61 6.95 -7.13
N GLU A 11 -14.93 7.11 -7.28
CA GLU A 11 -15.92 6.04 -7.03
C GLU A 11 -15.82 4.83 -8.01
N ASN A 12 -14.72 4.67 -8.75
CA ASN A 12 -14.42 3.55 -9.64
C ASN A 12 -13.06 2.86 -9.38
N GLU A 13 -12.29 3.23 -8.35
CA GLU A 13 -11.02 2.53 -8.07
C GLU A 13 -11.30 1.16 -7.41
N VAL A 14 -11.09 0.07 -8.15
CA VAL A 14 -11.31 -1.30 -7.64
C VAL A 14 -10.12 -1.71 -6.76
N VAL A 15 -10.32 -1.74 -5.44
CA VAL A 15 -9.30 -2.26 -4.51
C VAL A 15 -9.11 -3.76 -4.73
N VAL A 16 -7.92 -4.18 -5.16
CA VAL A 16 -7.54 -5.59 -5.35
C VAL A 16 -7.01 -6.23 -4.07
N GLY A 17 -6.54 -5.43 -3.12
CA GLY A 17 -6.13 -5.90 -1.81
C GLY A 17 -5.24 -4.93 -1.08
N TYR A 18 -4.50 -5.45 -0.10
CA TYR A 18 -3.64 -4.67 0.79
C TYR A 18 -2.27 -5.34 0.90
N LEU A 19 -1.21 -4.54 0.91
CA LEU A 19 0.16 -4.98 1.13
C LEU A 19 0.70 -4.41 2.43
N VAL A 20 1.55 -5.16 3.12
CA VAL A 20 2.29 -4.64 4.28
C VAL A 20 3.65 -4.18 3.79
N GLN A 21 3.91 -2.89 3.93
CA GLN A 21 5.12 -2.20 3.50
C GLN A 21 5.98 -1.86 4.71
N ARG A 22 7.30 -1.97 4.58
CA ARG A 22 8.29 -1.47 5.54
C ARG A 22 9.17 -0.45 4.87
N GLU A 23 9.28 0.73 5.46
CA GLU A 23 10.19 1.79 5.09
C GLU A 23 11.29 1.93 6.16
N THR A 24 12.55 1.74 5.76
CA THR A 24 13.71 1.93 6.64
C THR A 24 14.04 3.42 6.81
N ALA A 25 14.91 3.75 7.76
CA ALA A 25 15.37 5.13 7.97
C ALA A 25 16.13 5.72 6.75
N ASP A 26 16.68 4.85 5.90
CA ASP A 26 17.35 5.22 4.64
C ASP A 26 16.34 5.46 3.50
N GLY A 27 15.06 5.17 3.71
CA GLY A 27 13.99 5.25 2.71
C GLY A 27 13.87 4.00 1.84
N ASP A 28 14.50 2.89 2.21
CA ASP A 28 14.34 1.63 1.49
C ASP A 28 12.97 1.02 1.80
N VAL A 29 12.24 0.71 0.74
CA VAL A 29 10.91 0.12 0.81
C VAL A 29 10.99 -1.39 0.59
N SER A 30 10.27 -2.16 1.39
CA SER A 30 10.13 -3.61 1.22
C SER A 30 8.73 -4.09 1.59
N PHE A 31 8.31 -5.23 1.07
CA PHE A 31 6.97 -5.78 1.20
C PHE A 31 6.99 -7.11 1.95
N TRP A 32 6.10 -7.30 2.91
CA TRP A 32 6.09 -8.50 3.75
C TRP A 32 5.54 -9.72 2.99
N GLU A 33 6.29 -10.82 3.02
CA GLU A 33 5.81 -12.14 2.61
C GLU A 33 6.10 -13.16 3.73
N PRO A 34 5.09 -13.86 4.28
CA PRO A 34 5.28 -14.71 5.46
C PRO A 34 6.14 -15.96 5.22
N ARG A 35 6.44 -16.33 3.98
CA ARG A 35 7.29 -17.49 3.64
C ARG A 35 8.72 -17.09 3.32
N ASN A 36 8.95 -15.87 2.84
CA ASN A 36 10.25 -15.38 2.36
C ASN A 36 10.71 -14.07 3.03
N GLU A 37 9.98 -13.58 4.04
CA GLU A 37 10.21 -12.31 4.76
C GLU A 37 10.02 -11.07 3.86
N TRP A 38 10.83 -10.03 4.04
CA TRP A 38 10.73 -8.77 3.30
C TRP A 38 11.26 -8.91 1.86
N GLN A 39 10.40 -8.63 0.87
CA GLN A 39 10.70 -8.61 -0.56
C GLN A 39 10.91 -7.17 -1.04
N GLU A 40 11.77 -6.97 -2.04
CA GLU A 40 11.93 -5.66 -2.68
C GLU A 40 10.79 -5.40 -3.69
N ASP A 41 10.21 -6.47 -4.26
CA ASP A 41 9.13 -6.41 -5.23
C ASP A 41 7.74 -6.47 -4.56
N PRO A 42 6.82 -5.53 -4.86
CA PRO A 42 5.45 -5.54 -4.31
C PRO A 42 4.65 -6.76 -4.75
N ASN A 43 4.92 -7.28 -5.95
CA ASN A 43 4.27 -8.47 -6.50
C ASN A 43 4.71 -9.77 -5.81
N GLU A 44 5.85 -9.76 -5.11
CA GLU A 44 6.33 -10.89 -4.32
C GLU A 44 5.84 -10.80 -2.86
N GLY A 45 5.30 -9.66 -2.43
CA GLY A 45 4.64 -9.49 -1.15
C GLY A 45 3.35 -10.30 -1.03
N LYS A 46 2.92 -10.58 0.19
CA LYS A 46 1.61 -11.18 0.43
C LYS A 46 0.52 -10.13 0.22
N LEU A 47 -0.30 -10.34 -0.81
CA LEU A 47 -1.54 -9.59 -1.01
C LEU A 47 -2.62 -10.10 -0.05
N TYR A 48 -3.09 -9.23 0.83
CA TYR A 48 -4.17 -9.49 1.77
C TYR A 48 -5.50 -9.05 1.14
N GLU A 49 -6.52 -9.88 1.26
CA GLU A 49 -7.87 -9.54 0.80
C GLU A 49 -8.56 -8.53 1.74
N ASN A 50 -8.14 -8.48 3.01
CA ASN A 50 -8.77 -7.65 4.05
C ASN A 50 -7.74 -6.76 4.76
N GLU A 51 -8.09 -5.49 4.94
CA GLU A 51 -7.28 -4.49 5.64
C GLU A 51 -6.98 -4.90 7.09
N GLU A 52 -7.96 -5.50 7.77
CA GLU A 52 -7.81 -5.92 9.18
C GLU A 52 -6.72 -6.98 9.35
N GLU A 53 -6.60 -7.92 8.41
CA GLU A 53 -5.58 -8.96 8.42
C GLU A 53 -4.19 -8.37 8.15
N ALA A 54 -4.09 -7.46 7.18
CA ALA A 54 -2.85 -6.74 6.87
C ALA A 54 -2.40 -5.90 8.08
N ASN A 55 -3.32 -5.19 8.74
CA ASN A 55 -3.02 -4.38 9.92
C ASN A 55 -2.57 -5.23 11.12
N ALA A 56 -3.17 -6.41 11.31
CA ALA A 56 -2.76 -7.32 12.39
C ALA A 56 -1.31 -7.79 12.22
N ASP A 57 -0.93 -8.16 10.99
CA ASP A 57 0.45 -8.55 10.67
C ASP A 57 1.40 -7.34 10.74
N ALA A 58 1.04 -6.20 10.14
CA ALA A 58 1.83 -4.96 10.19
C ALA A 58 2.15 -4.54 11.63
N LYS A 59 1.15 -4.55 12.51
CA LYS A 59 1.33 -4.23 13.93
C LYS A 59 2.25 -5.22 14.63
N SER A 60 2.09 -6.51 14.36
CA SER A 60 2.93 -7.57 14.94
C SER A 60 4.40 -7.42 14.51
N LEU A 61 4.63 -7.01 13.26
CA LEU A 61 5.97 -6.76 12.72
C LEU A 61 6.58 -5.47 13.29
N GLN A 62 5.77 -4.42 13.44
CA GLN A 62 6.22 -3.11 13.96
C GLN A 62 6.73 -3.20 15.41
N GLU A 63 6.20 -4.11 16.23
CA GLU A 63 6.70 -4.34 17.59
C GLU A 63 8.10 -4.98 17.63
N GLY A 64 8.55 -5.56 16.52
CA GLY A 64 9.83 -6.26 16.39
C GLY A 64 10.89 -5.54 15.54
N ASP A 65 10.55 -4.42 14.90
CA ASP A 65 11.39 -3.68 13.95
C ASP A 65 11.39 -2.17 14.29
N ASP A 66 12.50 -1.48 14.01
CA ASP A 66 12.64 -0.03 14.22
C ASP A 66 12.19 0.76 12.98
N ALA A 67 12.03 0.08 11.84
CA ALA A 67 11.50 0.64 10.61
C ALA A 67 10.01 0.99 10.71
N THR A 68 9.53 1.85 9.83
CA THR A 68 8.11 2.22 9.76
C THR A 68 7.36 1.18 8.94
N ILE A 69 6.38 0.51 9.54
CA ILE A 69 5.58 -0.51 8.86
C ILE A 69 4.15 0.00 8.67
N THR A 70 3.70 0.02 7.43
CA THR A 70 2.40 0.56 7.00
C THR A 70 1.64 -0.48 6.18
N VAL A 71 0.33 -0.27 6.04
CA VAL A 71 -0.52 -1.04 5.13
C VAL A 71 -0.84 -0.14 3.94
N GLU A 72 -0.48 -0.59 2.75
CA GLU A 72 -0.75 0.09 1.49
C GLU A 72 -1.91 -0.59 0.76
N ILE A 73 -2.77 0.22 0.13
CA ILE A 73 -3.95 -0.24 -0.61
C ILE A 73 -3.52 -0.43 -2.06
N VAL A 74 -3.74 -1.63 -2.58
CA VAL A 74 -3.47 -1.95 -3.98
C VAL A 74 -4.75 -1.82 -4.78
N PHE A 75 -4.70 -1.05 -5.86
CA PHE A 75 -5.79 -0.85 -6.80
C PHE A 75 -5.59 -1.73 -8.04
N GLU A 76 -6.69 -2.15 -8.67
CA GLU A 76 -6.66 -2.73 -10.01
C GLU A 76 -6.10 -1.67 -10.94
N ALA A 77 -5.05 -2.00 -11.68
CA ALA A 77 -4.62 -1.12 -12.75
C ALA A 77 -5.75 -1.09 -13.78
N ASP A 78 -6.50 0.02 -13.84
CA ASP A 78 -7.50 0.22 -14.88
C ASP A 78 -6.74 0.19 -16.22
N GLU A 79 -7.11 -0.70 -17.14
CA GLU A 79 -6.40 -0.87 -18.41
C GLU A 79 -6.45 0.42 -19.28
N ASP A 80 -7.27 1.40 -18.89
CA ASP A 80 -7.46 2.71 -19.52
C ASP A 80 -6.88 3.88 -18.69
N GLU A 81 -6.29 3.66 -17.51
CA GLU A 81 -5.62 4.71 -16.73
C GLU A 81 -4.19 4.96 -17.23
N GLU A 82 -4.05 5.98 -18.08
CA GLU A 82 -2.77 6.66 -18.28
C GLU A 82 -2.39 7.30 -16.94
N TRP A 83 -1.48 6.67 -16.20
CA TRP A 83 -0.91 7.23 -14.97
C TRP A 83 -0.29 8.58 -15.31
N ASP A 84 -1.05 9.66 -15.09
CA ASP A 84 -0.59 11.03 -15.21
C ASP A 84 0.36 11.28 -14.03
N ASP A 85 1.62 10.90 -14.23
CA ASP A 85 2.74 11.40 -13.43
C ASP A 85 2.83 12.90 -13.74
N GLU A 86 1.94 13.70 -13.12
CA GLU A 86 1.93 15.16 -13.22
C GLU A 86 3.16 15.69 -12.46
N GLU A 87 4.34 15.49 -13.05
CA GLU A 87 5.54 16.27 -12.81
C GLU A 87 5.21 17.73 -13.14
N GLU A 88 4.94 18.52 -12.09
CA GLU A 88 4.81 19.97 -12.17
C GLU A 88 5.95 20.59 -13.02
N ALA A 89 5.62 21.21 -14.16
CA ALA A 89 6.52 22.14 -14.86
C ALA A 89 5.78 23.25 -15.64
#